data_AF-A0A965Y9I2-F1
#
_entry.id   AF-A0A965Y9I2-F1
#
_cell.length_a   1.000
_cell.length_b   1.000
_cell.length_c   1.000
_cell.angle_alpha   90.00
_cell.angle_beta   90.00
_cell.angle_gamma   90.00
#
_symmetry.space_group_name_H-M   'P 1'
#
loop_
_entity.id
_entity.type
_entity.pdbx_description
1 polymer ?
#
loop_
_entity_poly.entity_id
_entity_poly.type
_entity_poly.pdbx_seq_one_letter_code
_entity_poly.pdbx_strand_id
1 'polypeptide(L)'
;MKTIKIPSDKRDKLWSKIEADVANRFNNKDQKFKLTGKWKKFIRMQSGLKIYAVNGFWVRNNLSIIFGHGGHGYVHEFIPKDEIWIATHHYYDNEWRRCGCDNVKKNQIVSKNYFDSTTIHEITEFYEMKKGRSFWDAHNIALKQEEKIKLLADPFSEIDF
;
A
#
# COMPACT_ATOMS: atom_id res chain seq x y z
N MET A 1 -16.56 -14.52 16.05
CA MET A 1 -15.64 -14.06 14.98
C MET A 1 -14.65 -15.19 14.68
N LYS A 2 -14.50 -15.64 13.43
CA LYS A 2 -13.49 -16.63 13.07
C LYS A 2 -12.10 -15.98 13.18
N THR A 3 -11.21 -16.56 13.97
CA THR A 3 -9.82 -16.10 14.14
C THR A 3 -9.09 -16.20 12.80
N ILE A 4 -8.51 -15.09 12.33
CA ILE A 4 -7.72 -15.08 11.09
C ILE A 4 -6.37 -15.74 11.38
N LYS A 5 -6.11 -16.93 10.82
CA LYS A 5 -4.84 -17.66 11.00
C LYS A 5 -3.72 -17.05 10.14
N ILE A 6 -2.88 -16.19 10.71
CA ILE A 6 -1.77 -15.52 10.01
C ILE A 6 -0.57 -16.49 9.91
N PRO A 7 0.09 -16.60 8.73
CA PRO A 7 1.32 -17.39 8.61
C PRO A 7 2.43 -16.80 9.48
N SER A 8 3.29 -17.65 10.04
CA SER A 8 4.44 -17.19 10.80
C SER A 8 5.38 -16.34 9.95
N ASP A 9 5.85 -15.23 10.50
CA ASP A 9 6.88 -14.40 9.85
C ASP A 9 8.20 -15.17 9.84
N LYS A 10 8.66 -15.54 8.64
CA LYS A 10 9.94 -16.24 8.42
C LYS A 10 11.06 -15.30 8.00
N ARG A 11 10.80 -13.99 7.90
CA ARG A 11 11.79 -13.00 7.46
C ARG A 11 12.83 -12.76 8.54
N ASP A 12 13.96 -12.20 8.13
CA ASP A 12 15.04 -11.83 9.04
C ASP A 12 14.54 -10.87 10.14
N LYS A 13 15.04 -11.04 11.37
CA LYS A 13 14.69 -10.17 12.52
C LYS A 13 15.06 -8.69 12.30
N LEU A 14 15.96 -8.40 11.37
CA LEU A 14 16.24 -7.04 10.93
C LEU A 14 14.98 -6.36 10.37
N TRP A 15 14.13 -7.10 9.64
CA TRP A 15 12.89 -6.55 9.08
C TRP A 15 11.93 -6.05 10.14
N SER A 16 11.72 -6.83 11.21
CA SER A 16 10.83 -6.41 12.29
C SER A 16 11.36 -5.16 13.02
N LYS A 17 12.69 -5.00 13.13
CA LYS A 17 13.30 -3.78 13.66
C LYS A 17 13.09 -2.58 12.76
N ILE A 18 13.27 -2.75 11.44
CA ILE A 18 13.04 -1.68 10.45
C ILE A 18 11.57 -1.25 10.46
N GLU A 19 10.64 -2.21 10.45
CA GLU A 19 9.20 -1.94 10.51
C GLU A 19 8.81 -1.18 11.78
N ALA A 20 9.35 -1.58 12.93
CA ALA A 20 9.13 -0.89 14.19
C ALA A 20 9.69 0.55 14.16
N ASP A 21 10.87 0.76 13.57
CA ASP A 21 11.44 2.10 13.42
C ASP A 21 10.57 3.00 12.54
N VAL A 22 10.12 2.52 11.38
CA VAL A 22 9.23 3.31 10.49
C VAL A 22 7.91 3.62 11.18
N ALA A 23 7.31 2.67 11.90
CA ALA A 23 6.10 2.91 12.68
C ALA A 23 6.32 3.94 13.80
N ASN A 24 7.48 3.93 14.46
CA ASN A 24 7.84 4.94 15.46
C ASN A 24 8.01 6.34 14.83
N ARG A 25 8.62 6.42 13.65
CA ARG A 25 8.72 7.68 12.90
C ARG A 25 7.34 8.21 12.52
N PHE A 26 6.40 7.33 12.16
CA PHE A 26 5.01 7.74 11.96
C PHE A 26 4.44 8.40 13.21
N ASN A 27 4.59 7.79 14.38
CA ASN A 27 4.04 8.35 15.63
C ASN A 27 4.57 9.76 15.90
N ASN A 28 5.86 10.00 15.64
CA ASN A 28 6.51 11.29 15.83
C ASN A 28 6.36 12.28 14.67
N LYS A 29 5.74 11.87 13.55
CA LYS A 29 5.62 12.71 12.35
C LYS A 29 4.73 13.95 12.60
N ASP A 30 5.16 15.09 12.06
CA ASP A 30 4.37 16.32 12.09
C ASP A 30 3.01 16.10 11.40
N GLN A 31 1.92 16.41 12.11
CA GLN A 31 0.56 16.33 11.60
C GLN A 31 0.28 17.39 10.52
N LYS A 32 1.05 18.49 10.49
CA LYS A 32 0.92 19.57 9.51
C LYS A 32 1.71 19.31 8.23
N PHE A 33 2.56 18.28 8.21
CA PHE A 33 3.33 17.94 7.03
C PHE A 33 2.41 17.63 5.85
N LYS A 34 2.67 18.29 4.72
CA LYS A 34 1.97 18.08 3.45
C LYS A 34 3.00 17.89 2.36
N LEU A 35 2.78 16.87 1.54
CA LEU A 35 3.55 16.65 0.32
C LEU A 35 2.61 16.74 -0.88
N THR A 36 2.88 17.69 -1.77
CA THR A 36 1.99 18.02 -2.91
C THR A 36 2.79 18.15 -4.20
N GLY A 37 2.12 17.92 -5.33
CA GLY A 37 2.70 18.04 -6.66
C GLY A 37 1.75 17.52 -7.74
N LYS A 38 2.03 17.84 -9.01
CA LYS A 38 1.19 17.42 -10.15
C LYS A 38 1.05 15.91 -10.30
N TRP A 39 1.99 15.15 -9.73
CA TRP A 39 2.03 13.68 -9.71
C TRP A 39 1.05 13.05 -8.70
N LYS A 40 0.32 13.85 -7.90
CA LYS A 40 -0.61 13.41 -6.86
C LYS A 40 -1.97 14.07 -7.03
N LYS A 41 -3.03 13.25 -7.11
CA LYS A 41 -4.42 13.69 -7.30
C LYS A 41 -5.31 13.15 -6.18
N PHE A 42 -6.03 14.03 -5.50
CA PHE A 42 -7.04 13.63 -4.52
C PHE A 42 -8.20 12.92 -5.22
N ILE A 43 -8.65 11.79 -4.66
CA ILE A 43 -9.75 11.00 -5.20
C ILE A 43 -10.98 11.11 -4.31
N ARG A 44 -10.85 10.77 -3.02
CA ARG A 44 -11.99 10.73 -2.08
C ARG A 44 -11.53 10.65 -0.63
N MET A 45 -12.47 10.89 0.28
CA MET A 45 -12.36 10.47 1.69
C MET A 45 -12.89 9.04 1.82
N GLN A 46 -12.20 8.19 2.58
CA GLN A 46 -12.66 6.84 2.90
C GLN A 46 -12.16 6.46 4.29
N SER A 47 -13.06 6.03 5.18
CA SER A 47 -12.73 5.70 6.57
C SER A 47 -11.94 6.83 7.27
N GLY A 48 -12.30 8.10 7.05
CA GLY A 48 -11.58 9.23 7.66
C GLY A 48 -10.14 9.45 7.14
N LEU A 49 -9.71 8.74 6.10
CA LEU A 49 -8.43 8.91 5.42
C LEU A 49 -8.64 9.53 4.02
N LYS A 50 -7.67 10.32 3.55
CA LYS A 50 -7.65 10.88 2.20
C LYS A 50 -6.99 9.91 1.25
N ILE A 51 -7.72 9.50 0.22
CA ILE A 51 -7.22 8.60 -0.82
C ILE A 51 -6.69 9.42 -1.98
N TYR A 52 -5.44 9.17 -2.37
CA TYR A 52 -4.76 9.82 -3.48
C TYR A 52 -4.36 8.81 -4.55
N ALA A 53 -4.62 9.16 -5.80
CA ALA A 53 -4.01 8.53 -6.95
C ALA A 53 -2.66 9.21 -7.22
N VAL A 54 -1.58 8.44 -7.32
CA VAL A 54 -0.23 8.95 -7.55
C VAL A 54 0.41 8.34 -8.80
N ASN A 55 1.30 9.11 -9.43
CA ASN A 55 2.22 8.58 -10.41
C ASN A 55 3.31 7.78 -9.68
N GLY A 56 3.15 6.46 -9.61
CA GLY A 56 4.08 5.57 -8.91
C GLY A 56 5.50 5.60 -9.47
N PHE A 57 5.68 5.82 -10.79
CA PHE A 57 7.01 5.99 -11.38
C PHE A 57 7.71 7.24 -10.84
N TRP A 58 6.99 8.35 -10.74
CA TRP A 58 7.54 9.57 -10.14
C TRP A 58 7.92 9.34 -8.67
N VAL A 59 7.05 8.70 -7.88
CA VAL A 59 7.32 8.40 -6.46
C VAL A 59 8.58 7.53 -6.31
N ARG A 60 8.73 6.50 -7.14
CA ARG A 60 9.90 5.61 -7.08
C ARG A 60 11.22 6.30 -7.44
N ASN A 61 11.19 7.22 -8.39
CA ASN A 61 12.40 7.93 -8.84
C ASN A 61 12.76 9.14 -7.97
N ASN A 62 11.84 9.65 -7.13
CA ASN A 62 12.05 10.90 -6.40
C ASN A 62 11.95 10.76 -4.87
N LEU A 63 11.19 9.79 -4.36
CA LEU A 63 10.90 9.67 -2.92
C LEU A 63 11.38 8.35 -2.33
N SER A 64 11.03 7.23 -2.97
CA SER A 64 11.39 5.92 -2.43
C SER A 64 11.36 4.86 -3.51
N ILE A 65 12.54 4.32 -3.81
CA ILE A 65 12.67 3.26 -4.80
C ILE A 65 11.72 2.12 -4.48
N ILE A 66 11.54 1.73 -3.21
CA ILE A 66 10.72 0.57 -2.80
C ILE A 66 9.19 0.80 -2.81
N PHE A 67 8.68 1.97 -3.23
CA PHE A 67 7.23 2.21 -3.29
C PHE A 67 6.54 1.28 -4.30
N GLY A 68 5.59 0.47 -3.81
CA GLY A 68 4.89 -0.55 -4.58
C GLY A 68 3.61 -0.05 -5.25
N HIS A 69 2.51 -0.78 -5.04
CA HIS A 69 1.18 -0.45 -5.57
C HIS A 69 0.42 0.57 -4.72
N GLY A 70 0.72 0.61 -3.43
CA GLY A 70 0.11 1.51 -2.48
C GLY A 70 1.07 1.83 -1.34
N GLY A 71 0.61 2.70 -0.46
CA GLY A 71 1.32 2.97 0.77
C GLY A 71 0.63 3.96 1.67
N HIS A 72 1.00 3.92 2.94
CA HIS A 72 0.57 4.87 3.96
C HIS A 72 1.71 5.23 4.93
N GLY A 73 1.44 6.18 5.83
CA GLY A 73 2.48 6.79 6.66
C GLY A 73 3.24 5.85 7.60
N TYR A 74 2.70 4.68 7.96
CA TYR A 74 3.37 3.68 8.81
C TYR A 74 4.36 2.79 8.02
N VAL A 75 4.28 2.79 6.70
CA VAL A 75 5.15 2.03 5.81
C VAL A 75 6.13 2.98 5.08
N HIS A 76 5.69 4.21 4.83
CA HIS A 76 6.48 5.23 4.16
C HIS A 76 6.49 6.55 4.94
N GLU A 77 7.67 6.93 5.42
CA GLU A 77 7.82 8.14 6.26
C GLU A 77 7.45 9.44 5.53
N PHE A 78 7.52 9.48 4.21
CA PHE A 78 7.15 10.65 3.40
C PHE A 78 5.65 10.79 3.16
N ILE A 79 4.82 9.78 3.51
CA ILE A 79 3.36 9.88 3.32
C ILE A 79 2.72 10.54 4.57
N PRO A 80 1.96 11.63 4.43
CA PRO A 80 1.27 12.29 5.55
C PRO A 80 0.36 11.35 6.35
N LYS A 81 0.10 11.73 7.62
CA LYS A 81 -0.56 10.84 8.60
C LYS A 81 -1.99 10.43 8.25
N ASP A 82 -2.69 11.26 7.49
CA ASP A 82 -4.10 11.11 7.13
C ASP A 82 -4.30 10.72 5.67
N GLU A 83 -3.26 10.21 5.00
CA GLU A 83 -3.28 9.90 3.57
C GLU A 83 -2.95 8.43 3.27
N ILE A 84 -3.63 7.91 2.25
CA ILE A 84 -3.35 6.65 1.56
C ILE A 84 -3.03 6.99 0.11
N TRP A 85 -1.90 6.48 -0.41
CA TRP A 85 -1.49 6.71 -1.79
C TRP A 85 -1.57 5.41 -2.58
N ILE A 86 -2.18 5.46 -3.75
CA ILE A 86 -2.34 4.32 -4.65
C ILE A 86 -1.69 4.66 -6.00
N ALA A 87 -0.79 3.80 -6.44
CA ALA A 87 -0.16 3.91 -7.75
C ALA A 87 -1.20 3.72 -8.85
N THR A 88 -1.19 4.62 -9.83
CA THR A 88 -2.14 4.58 -10.96
C THR A 88 -1.75 3.60 -12.07
N HIS A 89 -0.55 3.02 -12.01
CA HIS A 89 -0.03 2.18 -13.07
C HIS A 89 0.70 0.98 -12.49
N HIS A 90 0.56 -0.15 -13.17
CA HIS A 90 1.46 -1.29 -13.02
C HIS A 90 2.87 -0.89 -13.41
N TYR A 91 3.83 -1.21 -12.54
CA TYR A 91 5.21 -0.80 -12.76
C TYR A 91 6.05 -1.89 -13.42
N TYR A 92 6.81 -1.44 -14.41
CA TYR A 92 7.74 -2.23 -15.17
C TYR A 92 9.00 -1.38 -15.35
N ASP A 93 9.72 -1.18 -14.24
CA ASP A 93 10.80 -0.21 -14.19
C ASP A 93 12.01 -0.69 -15.01
N ASN A 94 12.31 -2.00 -14.98
CA ASN A 94 13.29 -2.67 -15.83
C ASN A 94 13.09 -4.21 -15.80
N GLU A 95 13.91 -4.96 -16.52
CA GLU A 95 13.86 -6.44 -16.55
C GLU A 95 13.93 -7.08 -15.17
N TRP A 96 14.63 -6.46 -14.22
CA TRP A 96 14.81 -6.95 -12.86
C TRP A 96 13.71 -6.50 -11.89
N ARG A 97 12.82 -5.60 -12.33
CA ARG A 97 11.86 -4.96 -11.45
C ARG A 97 10.51 -4.72 -12.11
N ARG A 98 9.64 -5.71 -11.95
CA ARG A 98 8.22 -5.69 -12.29
C ARG A 98 7.37 -5.81 -11.02
N CYS A 99 6.14 -5.31 -11.05
CA CYS A 99 5.19 -5.42 -9.93
C CYS A 99 4.90 -6.83 -9.43
N GLY A 100 5.18 -7.85 -10.25
CA GLY A 100 4.83 -9.23 -9.94
C GLY A 100 3.36 -9.57 -10.23
N CYS A 101 2.58 -8.62 -10.77
CA CYS A 101 1.20 -8.87 -11.15
C CYS A 101 1.11 -9.64 -12.47
N ASP A 102 0.12 -10.52 -12.56
CA ASP A 102 -0.21 -11.30 -13.76
C ASP A 102 -1.20 -10.54 -14.66
N ASN A 103 -1.18 -10.86 -15.95
CA ASN A 103 -2.06 -10.30 -16.98
C ASN A 103 -1.93 -8.79 -17.22
N VAL A 104 -0.78 -8.21 -16.87
CA VAL A 104 -0.49 -6.79 -17.04
C VAL A 104 0.27 -6.50 -18.34
N LYS A 105 -0.05 -5.36 -18.97
CA LYS A 105 0.76 -4.77 -20.05
C LYS A 105 1.75 -3.75 -19.48
N LYS A 106 2.85 -3.51 -20.21
CA LYS A 106 3.84 -2.48 -19.83
C LYS A 106 3.16 -1.11 -19.70
N ASN A 107 3.35 -0.45 -18.56
CA ASN A 107 2.76 0.86 -18.23
C ASN A 107 1.23 0.88 -18.27
N GLN A 108 0.56 -0.25 -18.03
CA GLN A 108 -0.89 -0.30 -17.94
C GLN A 108 -1.39 0.54 -16.75
N ILE A 109 -2.40 1.38 -17.00
CA ILE A 109 -3.19 2.01 -15.93
C ILE A 109 -3.96 0.91 -15.22
N VAL A 110 -3.93 0.91 -13.88
CA VAL A 110 -4.66 -0.07 -13.08
C VAL A 110 -6.17 0.07 -13.28
N SER A 111 -6.88 -1.05 -13.25
CA SER A 111 -8.34 -1.08 -13.31
C SER A 111 -8.94 -0.39 -12.07
N LYS A 112 -10.24 -0.06 -12.16
CA LYS A 112 -10.96 0.49 -11.01
C LYS A 112 -11.00 -0.53 -9.85
N ASN A 113 -11.22 -1.80 -10.16
CA ASN A 113 -11.28 -2.85 -9.14
C ASN A 113 -9.92 -3.06 -8.49
N TYR A 114 -8.84 -3.02 -9.26
CA TYR A 114 -7.48 -3.07 -8.71
C TYR A 114 -7.23 -1.89 -7.78
N PHE A 115 -7.51 -0.66 -8.24
CA PHE A 115 -7.36 0.55 -7.43
C PHE A 115 -8.14 0.47 -6.11
N ASP A 116 -9.39 0.01 -6.18
CA ASP A 116 -10.25 -0.10 -5.00
C ASP A 116 -9.83 -1.26 -4.08
N SER A 117 -9.34 -2.38 -4.62
CA SER A 117 -8.77 -3.49 -3.85
C SER A 117 -7.53 -3.04 -3.09
N THR A 118 -6.57 -2.40 -3.77
CA THR A 118 -5.38 -1.82 -3.13
C THR A 118 -5.76 -0.75 -2.11
N THR A 119 -6.79 0.06 -2.37
CA THR A 119 -7.27 1.04 -1.38
C THR A 119 -7.75 0.34 -0.09
N ILE A 120 -8.48 -0.76 -0.21
CA ILE A 120 -8.97 -1.52 0.95
C ILE A 120 -7.81 -2.21 1.68
N HIS A 121 -6.83 -2.72 0.93
CA HIS A 121 -5.60 -3.29 1.46
C HIS A 121 -4.88 -2.28 2.36
N GLU A 122 -4.52 -1.12 1.82
CA GLU A 122 -3.77 -0.07 2.53
C GLU A 122 -4.53 0.51 3.73
N ILE A 123 -5.87 0.66 3.63
CA ILE A 123 -6.69 1.09 4.77
C ILE A 123 -6.67 0.02 5.87
N THR A 124 -6.76 -1.25 5.51
CA THR A 124 -6.74 -2.36 6.46
C THR A 124 -5.40 -2.41 7.16
N GLU A 125 -4.29 -2.34 6.42
CA GLU A 125 -2.94 -2.27 6.99
C GLU A 125 -2.80 -1.09 7.95
N PHE A 126 -3.20 0.10 7.52
CA PHE A 126 -3.13 1.32 8.33
C PHE A 126 -3.80 1.14 9.70
N TYR A 127 -5.01 0.60 9.72
CA TYR A 127 -5.75 0.43 10.97
C TYR A 127 -5.22 -0.68 11.85
N GLU A 128 -4.71 -1.77 11.27
CA GLU A 128 -4.08 -2.84 12.04
C GLU A 128 -2.74 -2.39 12.63
N MET A 129 -1.92 -1.66 11.87
CA MET A 129 -0.68 -1.07 12.39
C MET A 129 -0.95 0.02 13.43
N LYS A 130 -2.02 0.82 13.27
CA LYS A 130 -2.46 1.78 14.29
C LYS A 130 -2.83 1.12 15.61
N LYS A 131 -3.25 -0.15 15.60
CA LYS A 131 -3.48 -0.96 16.82
C LYS A 131 -2.20 -1.56 17.39
N GLY A 132 -1.03 -1.27 16.81
CA GLY A 132 0.26 -1.78 17.23
C GLY A 132 0.66 -3.12 16.62
N ARG A 133 -0.02 -3.60 15.56
CA ARG A 133 0.42 -4.81 14.84
C ARG A 133 1.67 -4.53 14.02
N SER A 134 2.48 -5.57 13.81
CA SER A 134 3.57 -5.53 12.84
C SER A 134 3.03 -5.32 11.43
N PHE A 135 3.87 -4.81 10.53
CA PHE A 135 3.52 -4.71 9.13
C PHE A 135 3.19 -6.08 8.53
N TRP A 136 3.96 -7.14 8.87
CA TRP A 136 3.66 -8.51 8.42
C TRP A 136 2.24 -8.96 8.73
N ASP A 137 1.82 -8.79 9.99
CA ASP A 137 0.49 -9.24 10.42
C ASP A 137 -0.59 -8.41 9.74
N ALA A 138 -0.39 -7.09 9.69
CA ALA A 138 -1.30 -6.16 9.04
C ALA A 138 -1.48 -6.48 7.55
N HIS A 139 -0.38 -6.74 6.84
CA HIS A 139 -0.34 -7.12 5.43
C HIS A 139 -1.10 -8.41 5.15
N ASN A 140 -0.85 -9.45 5.97
CA ASN A 140 -1.56 -10.73 5.84
C ASN A 140 -3.06 -10.63 6.17
N ILE A 141 -3.46 -9.71 7.04
CA ILE A 141 -4.88 -9.42 7.30
C ILE A 141 -5.50 -8.70 6.10
N ALA A 142 -4.78 -7.76 5.51
CA ALA A 142 -5.22 -6.98 4.36
C ALA A 142 -5.42 -7.85 3.11
N LEU A 143 -4.48 -8.75 2.77
CA LEU A 143 -4.64 -9.72 1.67
C LEU A 143 -5.91 -10.57 1.83
N LYS A 144 -6.19 -11.04 3.04
CA LYS A 144 -7.42 -11.81 3.32
C LYS A 144 -8.68 -10.97 3.26
N GLN A 145 -8.55 -9.67 3.47
CA GLN A 145 -9.68 -8.76 3.29
C GLN A 145 -9.97 -8.57 1.81
N GLU A 146 -8.94 -8.49 0.96
CA GLU A 146 -9.07 -8.47 -0.51
C GLU A 146 -9.76 -9.75 -1.03
N GLU A 147 -9.32 -10.93 -0.55
CA GLU A 147 -9.96 -12.22 -0.90
C GLU A 147 -11.44 -12.29 -0.51
N LYS A 148 -11.85 -11.60 0.56
CA LYS A 148 -13.25 -11.59 1.02
C LYS A 148 -14.14 -10.68 0.21
N ILE A 149 -13.63 -9.50 -0.17
CA ILE A 149 -14.40 -8.52 -0.95
C ILE A 149 -14.52 -8.94 -2.41
N LYS A 150 -13.57 -9.75 -2.92
CA LYS A 150 -13.58 -10.30 -4.29
C LYS A 150 -13.76 -9.23 -5.37
N LEU A 151 -13.01 -8.14 -5.26
CA LEU A 151 -12.92 -7.16 -6.35
C LEU A 151 -12.04 -7.66 -7.50
N LEU A 152 -11.02 -8.46 -7.16
CA LEU A 152 -10.11 -9.12 -8.08
C LEU A 152 -10.18 -10.64 -7.89
N ALA A 153 -9.94 -11.39 -8.96
CA ALA A 153 -9.80 -12.85 -8.90
C ALA A 153 -8.69 -13.32 -7.95
N ASP A 154 -7.60 -12.55 -7.95
CA ASP A 154 -6.43 -12.73 -7.11
C ASP A 154 -5.84 -11.32 -6.86
N PRO A 155 -5.43 -10.96 -5.62
CA PRO A 155 -4.81 -9.66 -5.34
C PRO A 155 -3.59 -9.33 -6.22
N PHE A 156 -2.98 -10.35 -6.84
CA PHE A 156 -1.85 -10.20 -7.75
C PHE A 156 -2.24 -10.26 -9.23
N SER A 157 -3.52 -10.24 -9.59
CA SER A 157 -3.97 -10.33 -10.99
C SER A 157 -4.76 -9.10 -11.42
N GLU A 158 -4.49 -8.64 -12.64
CA GLU A 158 -5.24 -7.57 -13.31
C GLU A 158 -6.43 -8.14 -14.11
N ILE A 159 -7.21 -9.02 -13.46
CA ILE A 159 -8.45 -9.58 -14.00
C ILE A 159 -9.59 -9.18 -13.05
N ASP A 160 -10.43 -8.28 -13.54
CA ASP A 160 -11.65 -7.86 -12.87
C ASP A 160 -12.68 -9.01 -12.89
N PHE A 161 -13.47 -9.12 -11.81
CA PHE A 161 -14.67 -9.96 -11.77
C PHE A 161 -15.89 -9.30 -12.42
#